data_AF-A0A3C1VQ59-F1
#
_entry.id   AF-A0A3C1VQ59-F1
#
_cell.length_a   1.000
_cell.length_b   1.000
_cell.length_c   1.000
_cell.angle_alpha   90.00
_cell.angle_beta   90.00
_cell.angle_gamma   90.00
#
_symmetry.space_group_name_H-M   'P 1'
#
loop_
_entity.id
_entity.type
_entity.pdbx_description
1 polymer ?
#
loop_
_entity_poly.entity_id
_entity_poly.type
_entity_poly.pdbx_seq_one_letter_code
_entity_poly.pdbx_strand_id
1 'polypeptide(L)' 'PAPPAAGINASVYDMTMWLRANLGAFPELFGEDFLSQLHEPVISTPYGSYFNRWNGLEKAYYGIGW' A
#
# COMPACT_ATOMS: atom_id res chain seq x y z
N PRO A 1 3.07 0.24 -23.95
CA PRO A 1 2.90 1.03 -22.71
C PRO A 1 2.62 0.09 -21.52
N ALA A 2 3.55 0.01 -20.56
CA ALA A 2 3.28 -0.72 -19.32
C ALA A 2 2.22 0.04 -18.52
N PRO A 3 1.20 -0.62 -17.96
CA PRO A 3 0.27 0.04 -17.05
C PRO A 3 1.06 0.61 -15.86
N PRO A 4 0.66 1.76 -15.29
CA PRO A 4 1.39 2.41 -14.19
C PRO A 4 1.65 1.48 -13.00
N ALA A 5 0.85 0.42 -12.83
CA ALA A 5 1.00 -0.59 -11.79
C ALA A 5 2.17 -1.58 -12.00
N ALA A 6 2.75 -1.70 -13.20
CA ALA A 6 3.74 -2.75 -13.50
C ALA A 6 4.98 -2.25 -14.27
N GLY A 7 5.09 -0.94 -14.52
CA GLY A 7 6.15 -0.34 -15.33
C GLY A 7 7.28 0.34 -14.56
N ILE A 8 7.20 0.42 -13.23
CA ILE A 8 8.20 1.12 -12.40
C ILE A 8 9.40 0.21 -12.14
N ASN A 9 10.60 0.70 -12.48
CA ASN A 9 11.88 0.07 -12.14
C ASN A 9 12.65 1.00 -11.19
N ALA A 10 12.84 0.57 -9.96
CA ALA A 10 13.54 1.31 -8.91
C ALA A 10 14.47 0.36 -8.16
N SER A 11 15.56 0.88 -7.60
CA SER A 11 16.45 0.05 -6.79
C SER A 11 15.78 -0.38 -5.48
N VAL A 12 16.30 -1.42 -4.83
CA VAL A 12 15.82 -1.84 -3.49
C VAL A 12 15.95 -0.71 -2.46
N TYR A 13 16.96 0.14 -2.62
CA TYR A 13 17.19 1.28 -1.74
C TYR A 13 16.08 2.33 -1.90
N ASP A 14 15.72 2.66 -3.13
CA ASP A 14 14.64 3.61 -3.41
C ASP A 14 13.29 3.09 -2.90
N MET A 15 13.01 1.79 -3.11
CA MET A 15 11.80 1.15 -2.58
C MET A 15 11.78 1.12 -1.05
N THR A 16 12.95 1.01 -0.40
CA THR A 16 13.06 1.11 1.05
C THR A 16 12.71 2.52 1.52
N MET A 17 13.17 3.56 0.83
CA MET A 17 12.82 4.94 1.14
C MET A 17 11.32 5.19 0.95
N TRP A 18 10.73 4.66 -0.12
CA TRP A 18 9.28 4.71 -0.35
C TRP A 18 8.48 4.06 0.78
N LEU A 19 8.85 2.84 1.18
CA LEU A 19 8.22 2.12 2.29
C LEU A 19 8.33 2.90 3.60
N ARG A 20 9.51 3.45 3.90
CA ARG A 20 9.73 4.26 5.10
C ARG A 20 8.85 5.51 5.12
N ALA A 21 8.66 6.17 3.97
CA ALA A 21 7.74 7.32 3.87
C ALA A 21 6.28 6.92 4.16
N ASN A 22 5.81 5.81 3.59
CA ASN A 22 4.46 5.27 3.85
C ASN A 22 4.27 4.86 5.32
N LEU A 23 5.35 4.53 6.03
CA LEU A 23 5.33 4.23 7.47
C LEU A 23 5.54 5.47 8.36
N GLY A 24 5.58 6.67 7.80
CA GLY A 24 5.67 7.92 8.55
C GLY A 24 7.09 8.35 8.96
N ALA A 25 8.14 7.81 8.36
CA ALA A 25 9.52 8.19 8.69
C ALA A 25 9.91 9.62 8.25
N PHE A 26 9.11 10.24 7.37
CA PHE A 26 9.36 11.58 6.79
C PHE A 26 8.08 12.43 6.86
N PRO A 27 7.64 12.87 8.05
CA PRO A 27 6.38 13.59 8.25
C PRO A 27 6.32 14.93 7.51
N GLU A 28 7.46 15.54 7.19
CA GLU A 28 7.56 16.75 6.36
C GLU A 28 7.18 16.52 4.90
N LEU A 29 7.21 15.27 4.43
CA LEU A 29 6.77 14.88 3.09
C LEU A 29 5.41 14.19 3.13
N PHE A 30 5.22 13.26 4.08
CA PHE A 30 4.03 12.44 4.23
C PHE A 30 3.43 12.74 5.62
N GLY A 31 2.63 13.79 5.69
CA GLY A 31 1.96 14.18 6.94
C GLY A 31 0.97 13.12 7.43
N GLU A 32 0.66 13.14 8.73
CA GLU A 32 -0.23 12.15 9.36
C GLU A 32 -1.61 12.09 8.71
N ASP A 33 -2.22 13.24 8.40
CA ASP A 33 -3.54 13.30 7.74
C ASP A 33 -3.51 12.63 6.36
N PHE A 34 -2.42 12.84 5.61
CA PHE A 34 -2.24 12.23 4.30
C PHE A 34 -2.07 10.71 4.41
N LEU A 35 -1.24 10.25 5.34
CA LEU A 35 -1.05 8.82 5.60
C LEU A 35 -2.35 8.14 6.07
N SER A 36 -3.13 8.82 6.91
CA SER A 36 -4.43 8.34 7.34
C SER A 36 -5.38 8.19 6.16
N GLN A 37 -5.43 9.16 5.25
CA GLN A 37 -6.24 9.07 4.05
C GLN A 37 -5.77 7.94 3.12
N LEU A 38 -4.45 7.76 2.97
CA LEU A 38 -3.87 6.75 2.11
C LEU A 38 -4.23 5.32 2.57
N HIS A 39 -4.24 5.10 3.89
CA HIS A 39 -4.51 3.80 4.51
C HIS A 39 -5.99 3.56 4.84
N GLU A 40 -6.87 4.53 4.57
CA GLU A 40 -8.30 4.38 4.82
C GLU A 40 -8.86 3.21 3.99
N PRO A 41 -9.59 2.26 4.59
CA PRO A 41 -10.20 1.16 3.86
C PRO A 41 -11.33 1.66 2.95
N VAL A 42 -11.10 1.71 1.63
CA VAL A 42 -12.08 2.25 0.67
C VAL A 42 -12.97 1.15 0.09
N ILE A 43 -12.38 0.03 -0.35
CA ILE A 43 -13.13 -1.03 -1.03
C ILE A 43 -12.91 -2.36 -0.31
N SER A 44 -13.99 -3.00 0.16
CA SER A 44 -13.89 -4.35 0.73
C SER A 44 -13.47 -5.33 -0.36
N THR A 45 -12.40 -6.07 -0.12
CA THR A 45 -11.96 -7.14 -1.02
C THR A 45 -12.66 -8.45 -0.65
N PRO A 46 -13.23 -9.18 -1.61
CA PRO A 46 -13.91 -10.45 -1.31
C PRO A 46 -12.91 -11.52 -0.87
N TYR A 47 -13.35 -12.38 0.05
CA TYR A 47 -12.64 -13.61 0.36
C TYR A 47 -12.55 -14.48 -0.89
N GLY A 48 -11.33 -14.82 -1.29
CA GLY A 48 -11.10 -15.55 -2.53
C GLY A 48 -9.65 -16.04 -2.66
N SER A 49 -9.30 -16.53 -3.85
CA SER A 49 -7.97 -17.08 -4.15
C SER A 49 -6.81 -16.12 -3.88
N TYR A 50 -7.05 -14.81 -3.82
CA TYR A 50 -6.04 -13.80 -3.51
C TYR A 50 -5.50 -13.91 -2.07
N PHE A 51 -6.32 -14.32 -1.11
CA PHE A 51 -5.94 -14.40 0.31
C PHE A 51 -5.95 -15.82 0.87
N ASN A 52 -6.08 -16.83 0.01
CA ASN A 52 -6.19 -18.23 0.43
C ASN A 52 -4.97 -18.79 1.18
N ARG A 53 -3.84 -18.07 1.20
CA ARG A 53 -2.62 -18.41 1.94
C ARG A 53 -2.44 -17.63 3.25
N TRP A 54 -3.34 -16.70 3.56
CA TRP A 54 -3.24 -15.83 4.72
C TRP A 54 -4.07 -16.41 5.86
N ASN A 55 -3.40 -16.95 6.88
CA ASN A 55 -4.07 -17.49 8.05
C ASN A 55 -4.54 -16.38 8.99
N GLY A 56 -5.78 -16.46 9.48
CA GLY A 56 -6.32 -15.50 10.45
C GLY A 56 -6.69 -14.13 9.89
N LEU A 57 -6.64 -13.95 8.56
CA LEU A 57 -7.24 -12.79 7.93
C LEU A 57 -8.77 -12.93 8.08
N GLU A 58 -9.45 -11.94 8.65
CA GLU A 58 -10.92 -11.88 8.75
C GLU A 58 -11.58 -10.83 7.84
N LYS A 59 -10.87 -9.74 7.54
CA LYS A 59 -11.31 -8.68 6.62
C LYS A 59 -10.10 -8.09 5.90
N ALA A 60 -10.27 -7.77 4.63
CA ALA A 60 -9.27 -7.09 3.82
C ALA A 60 -9.94 -6.03 2.93
N TYR A 61 -9.22 -4.93 2.72
CA TYR A 61 -9.69 -3.78 1.98
C TYR A 61 -8.60 -3.26 1.05
N TYR A 62 -9.00 -2.69 -0.08
CA TYR A 62 -8.13 -1.90 -0.94
C TYR A 62 -8.13 -0.46 -0.42
N GLY A 63 -6.94 0.05 -0.11
CA GLY A 63 -6.68 1.45 0.23
C GLY A 63 -6.34 2.25 -1.02
N ILE A 64 -5.91 3.49 -0.88
CA ILE A 64 -5.51 4.29 -2.05
C ILE A 64 -4.13 3.78 -2.52
N GLY A 65 -4.14 2.95 -3.57
CA GLY A 65 -2.92 2.41 -4.19
C GLY A 65 -2.37 1.13 -3.54
N TRP A 66 -3.13 0.48 -2.65
CA TRP A 66 -2.75 -0.73 -1.90
C TRP A 66 -3.84 -1.78 -1.89
#